data_AF-A0A9D5GN08-F1
#
_entry.id   AF-A0A9D5GN08-F1
#
_cell.length_a   1.000
_cell.length_b   1.000
_cell.length_c   1.000
_cell.angle_alpha   90.00
_cell.angle_beta   90.00
_cell.angle_gamma   90.00
#
_symmetry.space_group_name_H-M   'P 1'
#
loop_
_entity.id
_entity.type
_entity.pdbx_description
1 polymer ?
#
loop_
_entity_poly.entity_id
_entity_poly.type
_entity_poly.pdbx_seq_one_letter_code
_entity_poly.pdbx_strand_id
1 'polypeptide(L)' 'MVGFAGFGSAIGDGIIGSKAVESIARQPEARPNIFFFYLLGVGILEAFPIIAIALAFFLLIGGGNLGVMKALQSVAK' A
#
# COMPACT_ATOMS: atom_id res chain seq x y z
N MET A 1 -6.14 -0.26 -10.34
CA MET A 1 -6.08 -0.82 -8.97
C MET A 1 -5.07 -0.08 -8.09
N VAL A 2 -3.78 -0.04 -8.45
CA VAL A 2 -2.73 0.62 -7.62
C VAL A 2 -3.02 2.10 -7.31
N GLY A 3 -3.49 2.88 -8.29
CA GLY A 3 -3.80 4.30 -8.06
C GLY A 3 -4.90 4.54 -7.02
N PHE A 4 -5.94 3.69 -7.00
CA PHE A 4 -7.01 3.77 -5.99
C PHE A 4 -6.53 3.32 -4.61
N ALA A 5 -5.70 2.27 -4.56
CA ALA A 5 -5.09 1.82 -3.31
C ALA A 5 -4.18 2.89 -2.70
N GLY A 6 -3.33 3.52 -3.52
CA GLY A 6 -2.46 4.62 -3.07
C GLY A 6 -3.25 5.86 -2.64
N PHE A 7 -4.35 6.18 -3.32
CA PHE A 7 -5.21 7.29 -2.92
C PHE A 7 -5.89 7.05 -1.56
N GLY A 8 -6.40 5.84 -1.34
CA GLY A 8 -6.95 5.43 -0.03
C GLY A 8 -5.90 5.49 1.08
N SER A 9 -4.67 5.03 0.79
CA SER A 9 -3.54 5.09 1.72
C SER A 9 -3.20 6.52 2.12
N ALA A 10 -3.04 7.42 1.13
CA ALA A 10 -2.67 8.80 1.37
C ALA A 10 -3.66 9.53 2.29
N ILE A 11 -4.96 9.27 2.14
CA ILE A 11 -5.99 9.83 3.01
C ILE A 11 -5.86 9.27 4.43
N GLY A 12 -5.77 7.96 4.57
CA GLY A 12 -5.74 7.35 5.89
C GLY A 12 -4.43 7.65 6.65
N ASP A 13 -3.28 7.71 5.97
CA ASP A 13 -2.02 8.17 6.53
C ASP A 13 -2.08 9.62 6.99
N GLY A 14 -2.73 10.50 6.21
CA GLY A 14 -2.97 11.88 6.60
C GLY A 14 -3.80 12.00 7.88
N ILE A 15 -4.84 11.17 8.02
CA ILE A 15 -5.70 11.13 9.21
C ILE A 15 -4.93 10.60 10.42
N ILE A 16 -4.27 9.45 10.29
CA ILE A 16 -3.52 8.82 11.39
C ILE A 16 -2.34 9.71 11.82
N GLY A 17 -1.61 10.26 10.85
CA GLY A 17 -0.48 11.17 11.08
C GLY A 17 -0.90 12.46 11.76
N SER A 18 -1.97 13.12 11.28
CA SER A 18 -2.46 14.34 11.93
C SER A 18 -2.89 14.11 13.38
N LYS A 19 -3.55 12.97 13.67
CA LYS A 19 -3.95 12.61 15.04
C LYS A 19 -2.78 12.23 15.93
N ALA A 20 -1.75 11.58 15.38
CA ALA A 20 -0.52 11.32 16.13
C ALA A 20 0.19 12.64 16.50
N VAL A 21 0.30 13.59 15.57
CA VAL A 21 0.89 14.91 15.83
C VAL A 21 0.07 15.69 16.86
N GLU A 22 -1.26 15.75 16.72
CA GLU A 22 -2.16 16.39 17.69
C GLU A 22 -2.00 15.77 19.09
N SER A 23 -1.91 14.45 19.18
CA SER A 23 -1.75 13.74 20.45
C SER A 23 -0.40 14.02 21.11
N ILE A 24 0.68 14.04 20.33
CA ILE A 24 2.03 14.36 20.81
C ILE A 24 2.10 15.82 21.29
N ALA A 25 1.43 16.74 20.59
CA ALA A 25 1.37 18.14 20.99
C ALA A 25 0.63 18.33 22.33
N ARG A 26 -0.41 17.54 22.60
CA ARG A 26 -1.16 17.59 23.87
C ARG A 26 -0.45 16.87 25.02
N GLN A 27 0.29 15.80 24.73
CA GLN A 27 0.99 14.95 25.70
C GLN A 27 2.37 14.53 25.18
N PRO A 28 3.38 15.40 25.26
CA PRO A 28 4.72 15.13 24.74
C PRO A 28 5.42 13.96 25.47
N GLU A 29 5.13 13.76 26.75
CA GLU A 29 5.64 12.63 27.55
C GLU A 29 5.12 11.27 27.07
N ALA A 30 3.94 11.23 26.45
CA ALA A 30 3.34 10.01 25.91
C ALA A 30 3.86 9.67 24.49
N ARG A 31 4.76 10.47 23.92
CA ARG A 31 5.25 10.31 22.54
C ARG A 31 5.70 8.89 22.17
N PRO A 32 6.47 8.15 22.99
CA PRO A 32 6.89 6.79 22.63
C PRO A 32 5.70 5.84 22.44
N ASN A 33 4.68 6.00 23.29
CA ASN A 33 3.47 5.18 23.24
C ASN A 33 2.59 5.56 22.03
N ILE A 34 2.39 6.86 21.81
CA ILE A 34 1.65 7.37 20.63
C ILE A 34 2.31 6.92 19.34
N PHE A 35 3.65 6.99 19.26
CA PHE A 35 4.39 6.58 18.08
C PHE A 35 4.28 5.07 17.83
N PHE A 36 4.26 4.24 18.87
CA PHE A 36 4.03 2.80 18.73
C PHE A 36 2.66 2.51 18.09
N PHE A 37 1.59 3.14 18.59
CA PHE A 37 0.26 2.97 18.00
C PHE A 37 0.14 3.58 16.60
N TYR A 38 0.83 4.69 16.33
CA TYR A 38 0.94 5.25 14.98
C TYR A 38 1.54 4.24 13.99
N LEU A 39 2.67 3.61 14.34
CA LEU A 39 3.30 2.58 13.50
C LEU A 39 2.39 1.38 13.29
N LEU A 40 1.66 0.96 14.32
CA LEU A 40 0.73 -0.16 14.23
C LEU A 40 -0.45 0.17 13.31
N GLY A 41 -0.98 1.40 13.40
CA GLY A 41 -2.04 1.90 12.53
C GLY A 41 -1.60 2.00 11.07
N VAL A 42 -0.45 2.63 10.80
CA VAL A 42 0.13 2.73 9.45
C VAL A 42 0.47 1.35 8.90
N GLY A 43 1.04 0.45 9.70
CA GLY A 43 1.39 -0.90 9.27
C GLY A 43 0.18 -1.72 8.82
N ILE A 44 -0.97 -1.58 9.51
CA ILE A 44 -2.22 -2.23 9.09
C ILE A 44 -2.78 -1.58 7.83
N LEU A 45 -2.75 -0.25 7.76
CA LEU A 45 -3.25 0.52 6.63
C LEU A 45 -2.47 0.21 5.33
N GLU A 46 -1.14 0.14 5.40
CA GLU A 46 -0.25 -0.10 4.26
C GLU A 46 -0.24 -1.55 3.74
N ALA A 47 -0.81 -2.51 4.49
CA ALA A 47 -0.88 -3.90 4.03
C ALA A 47 -1.61 -4.03 2.68
N PHE A 48 -2.70 -3.27 2.48
CA PHE A 48 -3.49 -3.32 1.24
C PHE A 48 -2.80 -2.68 0.03
N PRO A 49 -2.23 -1.47 0.11
CA PRO A 49 -1.40 -0.89 -0.95
C PRO A 49 -0.25 -1.78 -1.39
N ILE A 50 0.48 -2.38 -0.44
CA ILE A 50 1.60 -3.26 -0.75
C ILE A 50 1.13 -4.51 -1.51
N ILE A 51 0.02 -5.12 -1.11
CA ILE A 51 -0.59 -6.24 -1.84
C ILE A 51 -1.01 -5.81 -3.25
N ALA A 52 -1.64 -4.63 -3.39
CA ALA A 52 -2.06 -4.12 -4.69
C ALA A 52 -0.87 -3.86 -5.64
N ILE A 53 0.25 -3.36 -5.10
CA ILE A 53 1.50 -3.16 -5.84
C ILE A 53 2.10 -4.51 -6.25
N ALA A 54 2.16 -5.48 -5.34
CA ALA A 54 2.66 -6.83 -5.64
C ALA A 54 1.84 -7.52 -6.74
N LEU A 55 0.51 -7.43 -6.68
CA LEU A 55 -0.38 -7.94 -7.72
C LEU A 55 -0.18 -7.23 -9.06
N ALA A 56 0.03 -5.91 -9.05
CA ALA A 56 0.30 -5.17 -10.28
C ALA A 56 1.60 -5.60 -10.94
N PHE A 57 2.68 -5.80 -10.17
CA PHE A 57 3.93 -6.35 -10.70
C PHE A 57 3.77 -7.79 -11.19
N PHE A 58 3.02 -8.62 -10.47
CA PHE A 58 2.72 -9.98 -10.90
C PHE A 58 2.00 -10.01 -12.25
N LEU A 59 1.02 -9.14 -12.47
CA LEU A 59 0.29 -9.07 -13.74
C LEU A 59 1.13 -8.45 -14.87
N LEU A 60 1.95 -7.44 -14.56
CA LEU A 60 2.76 -6.73 -15.55
C LEU A 60 3.97 -7.54 -16.02
N ILE A 61 4.63 -8.27 -15.11
CA ILE A 61 5.90 -8.96 -15.36
C ILE A 61 5.71 -10.49 -15.38
N GLY A 62 4.87 -11.03 -14.50
CA GLY A 62 4.70 -12.47 -14.25
C GLY A 62 3.89 -13.25 -15.28
N GLY A 63 3.22 -12.58 -16.24
CA GLY A 63 2.76 -13.24 -17.47
C GLY A 63 1.30 -13.69 -17.48
N GLY A 64 0.35 -12.80 -17.23
CA GLY A 64 -1.05 -13.04 -17.60
C GLY A 64 -1.26 -13.11 -19.13
N ASN A 65 -0.55 -12.26 -19.88
CA ASN A 65 -0.82 -12.07 -21.32
C ASN A 65 0.38 -12.42 -22.21
N LEU A 66 1.61 -12.38 -21.68
CA LEU A 66 2.83 -12.59 -22.46
C LEU A 66 3.06 -14.06 -22.83
N GLY A 67 2.69 -14.99 -21.95
CA GLY A 67 2.78 -16.44 -22.22
C GLY A 67 1.75 -16.90 -23.26
N VAL A 68 0.51 -16.42 -23.15
CA VAL A 68 -0.57 -16.75 -24.10
C VAL A 68 -0.33 -16.13 -25.47
N MET A 69 0.10 -14.86 -25.55
CA MET A 69 0.45 -14.24 -26.84
C MET A 69 1.65 -14.91 -27.50
N LYS A 70 2.70 -15.28 -26.74
CA LYS A 70 3.84 -16.03 -27.28
C LYS A 70 3.44 -17.43 -27.75
N ALA A 71 2.57 -18.12 -27.03
CA ALA A 71 2.05 -19.43 -27.43
C ALA A 71 1.17 -19.34 -28.70
N LEU A 72 0.28 -18.35 -28.79
CA LEU A 72 -0.54 -18.13 -29.99
C LEU A 72 0.31 -17.73 -31.21
N GLN A 73 1.35 -16.90 -31.04
CA GLN A 73 2.30 -16.57 -32.11
C GLN A 73 3.14 -17.76 -32.57
N SER A 74 3.32 -18.79 -31.73
CA SER A 74 4.00 -20.03 -32.09
C SER A 74 3.12 -20.98 -32.91
N VAL A 75 1.80 -20.88 -32.80
CA VAL A 75 0.84 -21.68 -33.58
C VAL A 75 0.42 -20.96 -34.87
N ALA A 76 0.54 -19.64 -34.91
CA ALA A 76 0.26 -18.81 -36.08
C ALA A 76 1.42 -18.70 -37.10
N LYS A 77 2.55 -19.36 -36.84
CA LYS A 77 3.65 -19.58 -37.79
C LYS A 77 3.64 -21.03 -38.25
#